data_AF-A0A285IPB0-F1
#
_entry.id   AF-A0A285IPB0-F1
#
_cell.length_a   1.000
_cell.length_b   1.000
_cell.length_c   1.000
_cell.angle_alpha   90.00
_cell.angle_beta   90.00
_cell.angle_gamma   90.00
#
_symmetry.space_group_name_H-M   'P 1'
#
loop_
_entity.id
_entity.type
_entity.pdbx_description
1 polymer ?
#
loop_
_entity_poly.entity_id
_entity_poly.type
_entity_poly.pdbx_seq_one_letter_code
_entity_poly.pdbx_strand_id
1 'polypeptide(L)'
;MEPFSLLSVGMIIAADFDKQLHLMAGMAIHVAAQELELTPLEACLLSFGAGLAKEAWDSRGHGNVEFEDLAATAFGCQVTIRF
;
A
#
# COMPACT_ATOMS: atom_id res chain seq x y z
N MET A 1 18.03 11.58 5.13
CA MET A 1 16.97 10.82 4.42
C MET A 1 16.36 9.89 5.44
N GLU A 2 15.08 10.03 5.70
CA GLU A 2 14.38 9.16 6.64
C GLU A 2 14.44 7.70 6.14
N PRO A 3 14.68 6.71 7.01
CA PRO A 3 14.85 5.31 6.62
C PRO A 3 13.64 4.77 5.85
N PHE A 4 12.44 5.28 6.14
CA PHE A 4 11.21 4.95 5.44
C PHE A 4 11.19 5.43 3.99
N SER A 5 11.75 6.60 3.70
CA SER A 5 11.83 7.12 2.32
C SER A 5 12.75 6.26 1.45
N LEU A 6 13.86 5.76 2.00
CA LEU A 6 14.76 4.84 1.31
C LEU A 6 14.09 3.48 1.02
N LEU A 7 13.27 3.00 1.96
CA LEU A 7 12.50 1.77 1.79
C LEU A 7 11.41 1.91 0.72
N SER A 8 10.68 3.03 0.71
CA SER A 8 9.69 3.32 -0.35
C SER A 8 10.36 3.42 -1.72
N VAL A 9 11.51 4.08 -1.81
CA VAL A 9 12.29 4.16 -3.04
C VAL A 9 12.72 2.76 -3.48
N GLY A 10 13.29 1.94 -2.58
CA GLY A 10 13.66 0.55 -2.90
C GLY A 10 12.50 -0.27 -3.45
N MET A 11 11.30 -0.13 -2.89
CA MET A 11 10.08 -0.78 -3.39
C MET A 11 9.65 -0.29 -4.77
N ILE A 12 9.90 0.98 -5.11
CA ILE A 12 9.54 1.56 -6.42
C ILE A 12 10.52 1.15 -7.53
N ILE A 13 11.82 1.02 -7.24
CA ILE A 13 12.84 0.75 -8.28
C ILE A 13 13.28 -0.72 -8.38
N ALA A 14 13.21 -1.49 -7.30
CA ALA A 14 13.76 -2.86 -7.28
C ALA A 14 12.69 -3.96 -7.26
N ALA A 15 11.46 -3.66 -6.81
CA ALA A 15 10.39 -4.64 -6.81
C ALA A 15 9.90 -4.89 -8.25
N ASP A 16 9.32 -6.08 -8.48
CA ASP A 16 8.64 -6.34 -9.74
C ASP A 16 7.46 -5.38 -9.96
N PHE A 17 6.98 -5.33 -11.21
CA PHE A 17 5.91 -4.40 -11.59
C PHE A 17 4.60 -4.65 -10.82
N ASP A 18 4.33 -5.90 -10.44
CA ASP A 18 3.14 -6.27 -9.70
C ASP A 18 3.17 -5.67 -8.28
N LYS A 19 4.29 -5.82 -7.56
CA LYS A 19 4.45 -5.22 -6.21
C LYS A 19 4.45 -3.70 -6.25
N GLN A 20 4.95 -3.09 -7.33
CA GLN A 20 4.83 -1.64 -7.52
C GLN A 20 3.37 -1.19 -7.62
N LEU A 21 2.51 -1.94 -8.34
CA LEU A 21 1.08 -1.64 -8.40
C LEU A 21 0.41 -1.77 -7.03
N HIS A 22 0.79 -2.78 -6.25
CA HIS A 22 0.30 -2.93 -4.88
C HIS A 22 0.70 -1.76 -3.97
N LEU A 23 1.95 -1.28 -4.07
CA LEU A 23 2.40 -0.09 -3.36
C LEU A 23 1.63 1.16 -3.79
N MET A 24 1.45 1.36 -5.10
CA MET A 24 0.70 2.49 -5.66
C MET A 24 -0.77 2.46 -5.24
N ALA A 25 -1.39 1.28 -5.15
CA ALA A 25 -2.74 1.14 -4.62
C ALA A 25 -2.83 1.61 -3.15
N GLY A 26 -1.84 1.24 -2.33
CA GLY A 26 -1.72 1.71 -0.96
C GLY A 26 -1.58 3.23 -0.85
N MET A 27 -0.80 3.86 -1.74
CA MET A 27 -0.66 5.32 -1.83
C MET A 27 -1.97 5.98 -2.25
N ALA A 28 -2.66 5.43 -3.25
CA ALA A 28 -3.94 5.96 -3.72
C ALA A 28 -5.00 5.91 -2.62
N ILE A 29 -5.04 4.83 -1.83
CA ILE A 29 -5.91 4.74 -0.64
C ILE A 29 -5.56 5.81 0.38
N HIS A 30 -4.27 6.06 0.63
CA HIS A 30 -3.84 7.09 1.56
C HIS A 30 -4.25 8.50 1.10
N VAL A 31 -4.10 8.81 -0.18
CA VAL A 31 -4.56 10.09 -0.77
C VAL A 31 -6.07 10.22 -0.64
N ALA A 32 -6.83 9.17 -0.98
CA ALA A 32 -8.29 9.18 -0.82
C ALA A 32 -8.73 9.33 0.65
N ALA A 33 -7.98 8.76 1.59
CA ALA A 33 -8.24 8.89 3.02
C ALA A 33 -8.02 10.32 3.53
N GLN A 34 -7.09 11.08 2.94
CA GLN A 34 -6.87 12.50 3.27
C GLN A 34 -8.07 13.37 2.86
N GLU A 35 -8.69 13.08 1.71
CA GLU A 35 -9.93 13.74 1.26
C GLU A 35 -11.12 13.45 2.20
N LEU A 36 -11.05 12.35 2.96
CA LEU A 36 -12.03 11.96 3.98
C LEU A 36 -11.66 12.47 5.38
N GLU A 37 -10.66 13.33 5.50
CA GLU A 37 -10.16 13.88 6.76
C GLU A 37 -9.75 12.80 7.79
N LEU A 38 -9.37 11.61 7.32
CA LEU A 38 -8.90 10.54 8.19
C LEU A 38 -7.52 10.86 8.75
N THR A 39 -7.29 10.43 9.99
CA THR A 39 -5.97 10.51 10.62
C THR A 39 -4.96 9.64 9.87
N PRO A 40 -3.66 9.92 9.97
CA PRO A 40 -2.63 9.08 9.33
C PRO A 40 -2.71 7.60 9.73
N LEU A 41 -3.08 7.31 10.99
CA LEU A 41 -3.26 5.95 11.47
C LEU A 41 -4.47 5.28 10.82
N GLU A 42 -5.61 5.97 10.73
CA GLU A 42 -6.81 5.45 10.05
C GLU A 42 -6.54 5.18 8.57
N ALA A 43 -5.82 6.08 7.90
CA ALA A 43 -5.42 5.89 6.51
C ALA A 43 -4.51 4.66 6.33
N CYS A 44 -3.55 4.44 7.23
CA CYS A 44 -2.71 3.24 7.20
C CYS A 44 -3.49 1.96 7.49
N LEU A 45 -4.41 1.98 8.45
CA LEU A 45 -5.30 0.86 8.73
C LEU A 45 -6.21 0.55 7.53
N LEU A 46 -6.64 1.58 6.80
CA LEU A 46 -7.43 1.42 5.58
C LEU A 46 -6.61 0.75 4.47
N SER A 47 -5.37 1.18 4.22
CA SER A 47 -4.48 0.52 3.25
C SER A 47 -4.18 -0.93 3.65
N PHE A 48 -3.91 -1.20 4.93
CA PHE A 48 -3.72 -2.56 5.43
C PHE A 48 -4.97 -3.43 5.25
N GLY A 49 -6.14 -2.90 5.59
CA GLY A 49 -7.43 -3.57 5.42
C GLY A 49 -7.75 -3.87 3.95
N ALA A 50 -7.41 -2.96 3.03
CA ALA A 50 -7.58 -3.17 1.60
C ALA A 50 -6.67 -4.29 1.08
N GLY A 51 -5.41 -4.35 1.54
CA GLY A 51 -4.52 -5.47 1.24
C GLY A 51 -5.10 -6.80 1.72
N LEU A 52 -5.59 -6.88 2.97
CA LEU A 52 -6.23 -8.09 3.48
C LEU A 52 -7.48 -8.48 2.68
N ALA A 53 -8.28 -7.50 2.26
CA ALA A 53 -9.47 -7.74 1.46
C ALA A 53 -9.13 -8.29 0.07
N LYS A 54 -8.07 -7.78 -0.58
CA LYS A 54 -7.55 -8.34 -1.84
C LYS A 54 -7.09 -9.78 -1.65
N GLU A 55 -6.30 -10.07 -0.62
CA GLU A 55 -5.82 -11.44 -0.38
C GLU A 55 -6.96 -12.41 -0.07
N ALA A 56 -7.98 -11.96 0.66
CA ALA A 56 -9.20 -12.73 0.88
C ALA A 56 -9.99 -12.97 -0.42
N TRP A 57 -9.98 -12.02 -1.35
CA TRP A 57 -10.58 -12.15 -2.68
C TRP A 57 -9.81 -13.19 -3.51
N ASP A 58 -8.48 -13.12 -3.53
CA ASP A 58 -7.63 -14.04 -4.28
C ASP A 58 -7.73 -15.47 -3.78
N SER A 59 -7.91 -15.67 -2.46
CA SER A 59 -8.15 -16.99 -1.86
C SER A 59 -9.39 -17.71 -2.41
N ARG A 60 -10.29 -16.98 -3.09
CA ARG A 60 -11.50 -17.52 -3.75
C ARG A 60 -11.28 -17.82 -5.24
N GLY A 61 -10.04 -17.80 -5.72
CA GLY A 61 -9.69 -18.13 -7.11
C GLY A 61 -9.64 -16.93 -8.06
N HIS A 62 -9.52 -15.71 -7.51
CA HIS A 62 -9.40 -14.49 -8.31
C HIS A 62 -7.94 -14.06 -8.56
N GLY A 63 -6.98 -14.75 -7.96
CA GLY A 63 -5.55 -14.48 -8.07
C GLY A 63 -4.74 -15.41 -7.19
N ASN A 64 -3.50 -15.03 -6.88
CA ASN A 64 -2.63 -15.76 -5.96
C ASN A 64 -2.62 -15.04 -4.61
N VAL A 65 -2.67 -15.83 -3.53
CA VAL A 65 -2.51 -15.29 -2.18
C VAL A 65 -1.02 -15.11 -1.91
N GLU A 66 -0.58 -13.86 -1.76
CA GLU A 66 0.82 -13.47 -1.63
C GLU A 66 0.98 -12.43 -0.51
N PHE A 67 1.76 -12.77 0.52
CA PHE A 67 2.02 -11.84 1.63
C PHE A 67 2.68 -10.53 1.17
N GLU A 68 3.46 -10.59 0.10
CA GLU A 68 4.15 -9.43 -0.48
C GLU A 68 3.17 -8.38 -1.02
N ASP A 69 1.99 -8.79 -1.51
CA ASP A 69 0.94 -7.88 -2.00
C ASP A 69 0.32 -7.10 -0.85
N LEU A 70 -0.03 -7.80 0.23
CA LEU A 70 -0.48 -7.19 1.47
C LEU A 70 0.56 -6.21 2.01
N ALA A 71 1.83 -6.63 2.08
CA ALA A 71 2.91 -5.81 2.61
C ALA A 71 3.13 -4.55 1.76
N ALA A 72 3.14 -4.69 0.43
CA ALA A 72 3.27 -3.57 -0.49
C ALA A 72 2.09 -2.60 -0.38
N THR A 73 0.85 -3.09 -0.39
CA THR A 73 -0.34 -2.24 -0.22
C THR A 73 -0.37 -1.55 1.15
N ALA A 74 -0.02 -2.23 2.22
CA ALA A 74 0.06 -1.63 3.55
C ALA A 74 1.14 -0.54 3.63
N PHE A 75 2.30 -0.77 3.00
CA PHE A 75 3.42 0.18 3.05
C PHE A 75 3.18 1.46 2.24
N GLY A 76 2.26 1.44 1.27
CA GLY A 76 1.89 2.62 0.49
C GLY A 76 1.36 3.79 1.33
N CYS A 77 0.87 3.55 2.55
CA CYS A 77 0.40 4.61 3.45
C CYS A 77 1.52 5.50 4.03
N GLN A 78 2.79 5.10 3.90
CA GLN A 78 3.94 5.86 4.39
C GLN A 78 4.35 7.00 3.44
N VAL A 79 3.82 7.02 2.21
CA VAL A 79 4.16 8.04 1.22
C VAL A 79 3.21 9.22 1.37
N THR A 80 3.72 10.33 1.90
CA THR A 80 2.98 11.60 1.96
C THR A 80 3.50 12.54 0.87
N ILE A 81 2.61 13.02 0.00
CA ILE A 81 2.93 14.08 -0.96
C ILE A 81 2.71 15.43 -0.26
N ARG A 82 3.76 16.26 -0.17
CA ARG A 82 3.69 17.64 0.34
C ARG A 82 4.27 18.58 -0.72
N PHE A 83 3.59 19.70 -0.98
CA PHE A 83 4.00 20.76 -1.90
C PHE A 83 4.63 21.93 -1.15
#